data_AF-A0A3S4FWC4-F1
#
_entry.id   AF-A0A3S4FWC4-F1
#
_cell.length_a   1.000
_cell.length_b   1.000
_cell.length_c   1.000
_cell.angle_alpha   90.00
_cell.angle_beta   90.00
_cell.angle_gamma   90.00
#
_symmetry.space_group_name_H-M   'P 1'
#
loop_
_entity.id
_entity.type
_entity.pdbx_description
1 polymer ?
#
loop_
_entity_poly.entity_id
_entity_poly.type
_entity_poly.pdbx_seq_one_letter_code
_entity_poly.pdbx_strand_id
1 'polypeptide(L)' 'MPLGRYLFSSDALTRDYIVVGRQEQLWARRSRLRLAGKPLLLTELFLPAAPLYQADGSAPA' A
#
# COMPACT_ATOMS: atom_id res chain seq x y z
N MET A 1 -4.00 14.25 8.60
CA MET A 1 -4.42 14.08 7.19
C MET A 1 -3.84 12.75 6.68
N PRO A 2 -4.58 11.88 5.99
CA PRO A 2 -4.04 10.59 5.53
C PRO A 2 -3.00 10.79 4.42
N LEU A 3 -1.91 10.02 4.45
CA LEU A 3 -0.77 10.16 3.53
C LEU A 3 -1.22 10.13 2.06
N GLY A 4 -2.19 9.28 1.71
CA GLY A 4 -2.74 9.20 0.37
C GLY A 4 -3.21 10.56 -0.18
N ARG A 5 -3.84 11.41 0.63
CA ARG A 5 -4.29 12.73 0.14
C ARG A 5 -3.14 13.64 -0.25
N TYR A 6 -2.02 13.57 0.47
CA TYR A 6 -0.80 14.31 0.12
C TYR A 6 -0.10 13.71 -1.10
N LEU A 7 -0.05 12.38 -1.20
CA LEU A 7 0.56 11.70 -2.34
C LEU A 7 -0.20 11.98 -3.63
N PHE A 8 -1.53 11.95 -3.60
CA PHE A 8 -2.39 12.09 -4.78
C PHE A 8 -2.82 13.55 -5.06
N SER A 9 -2.39 14.52 -4.27
CA SER A 9 -2.60 15.94 -4.58
C SER A 9 -1.52 16.53 -5.50
N SER A 10 -0.51 15.75 -5.88
CA SER A 10 0.58 16.18 -6.76
C SER A 10 0.53 15.41 -8.08
N ASP A 11 0.54 16.15 -9.20
CA ASP A 11 0.56 15.57 -10.55
C ASP A 11 1.90 14.88 -10.90
N ALA A 12 2.92 15.01 -10.05
CA ALA A 12 4.26 14.46 -10.27
C ALA A 12 4.53 13.17 -9.49
N LEU A 13 3.47 12.42 -9.13
CA LEU A 13 3.61 11.12 -8.47
C LEU A 13 3.84 10.02 -9.51
N THR A 14 4.99 9.36 -9.44
CA THR A 14 5.26 8.12 -10.19
C THR A 14 5.56 6.96 -9.25
N ARG A 15 5.47 5.73 -9.77
CA ARG A 15 5.79 4.51 -9.03
C ARG A 15 6.80 3.68 -9.80
N ASP A 16 7.94 3.43 -9.17
CA ASP A 16 9.00 2.63 -9.76
C ASP A 16 8.66 1.13 -9.72
N TYR A 17 8.22 0.65 -8.55
CA TYR A 17 7.82 -0.74 -8.37
C TYR A 17 6.75 -0.87 -7.29
N ILE A 18 6.07 -2.02 -7.33
CA ILE A 18 5.25 -2.55 -6.26
C ILE A 18 5.60 -4.03 -6.08
N VAL A 19 5.80 -4.45 -4.84
CA VAL A 19 6.03 -5.84 -4.46
C VAL A 19 4.91 -6.23 -3.50
N VAL A 20 4.20 -7.30 -3.83
CA VAL A 20 3.22 -7.92 -2.93
C VAL A 20 3.94 -8.99 -2.12
N GLY A 21 3.64 -9.05 -0.83
CA GLY A 21 4.17 -10.04 0.08
C GLY A 21 3.10 -10.49 1.07
N ARG A 22 3.50 -11.40 1.95
CA ARG A 22 2.63 -11.91 3.01
C ARG A 22 3.45 -12.02 4.30
N GLN A 23 2.85 -11.59 5.41
CA GLN A 23 3.34 -11.87 6.75
C GLN A 23 2.30 -12.77 7.40
N GLU A 24 2.66 -14.04 7.64
CA GLU A 24 1.69 -15.05 8.06
C GLU A 24 0.47 -15.09 7.11
N GLN A 25 -0.72 -14.78 7.62
CA GLN A 25 -1.95 -14.74 6.84
C GLN A 25 -2.28 -13.34 6.32
N LEU A 26 -1.51 -12.32 6.71
CA LEU A 26 -1.74 -10.94 6.33
C LEU A 26 -1.02 -10.60 5.02
N TRP A 27 -1.78 -10.10 4.05
CA TRP A 27 -1.24 -9.47 2.86
C TRP A 27 -0.51 -8.18 3.21
N ALA A 28 0.62 -7.97 2.54
CA ALA A 28 1.41 -6.76 2.62
C ALA A 28 1.79 -6.30 1.21
N ARG A 29 2.11 -5.02 1.07
CA ARG A 29 2.73 -4.49 -0.14
C ARG A 29 3.79 -3.45 0.18
N ARG A 30 4.80 -3.38 -0.67
CA ARG A 30 5.86 -2.36 -0.63
C ARG A 30 5.99 -1.70 -1.99
N SER A 31 5.88 -0.38 -2.02
CA SER A 31 6.04 0.43 -3.23
C SER A 31 7.16 1.45 -3.08
N ARG A 32 7.99 1.63 -4.12
CA ARG A 32 8.86 2.82 -4.22
C ARG A 32 8.17 3.84 -5.11
N LEU A 33 7.75 4.94 -4.49
CA LEU A 33 7.12 6.08 -5.13
C LEU A 33 8.17 7.16 -5.39
N ARG A 34 7.88 8.05 -6.34
CA ARG A 34 8.62 9.31 -6.51
C ARG A 34 7.65 10.46 -6.51
N LEU A 35 7.89 11.44 -5.65
CA LEU A 35 7.14 12.69 -5.61
C LEU A 35 8.06 13.80 -6.13
N ALA A 36 7.74 14.32 -7.31
CA ALA A 36 8.61 15.28 -8.01
C ALA A 36 10.06 14.75 -8.12
N GLY A 37 10.20 13.46 -8.49
CA GLY A 37 11.48 12.77 -8.62
C GLY A 37 12.11 12.28 -7.31
N LYS A 38 11.69 12.80 -6.15
CA LYS A 38 12.23 12.41 -4.84
C LYS A 38 11.68 11.05 -4.39
N PRO A 39 12.55 10.07 -4.08
CA PRO A 39 12.08 8.73 -3.74
C PRO A 39 11.43 8.68 -2.35
N LEU A 40 10.35 7.91 -2.25
CA LEU A 40 9.64 7.57 -1.02
C LEU A 40 9.37 6.05 -1.01
N LEU A 41 9.67 5.39 0.09
CA LEU A 41 9.30 3.99 0.29
C LEU A 41 8.04 3.90 1.13
N LEU A 42 7.02 3.22 0.63
CA LEU A 42 5.75 2.98 1.31
C LEU A 42 5.55 1.48 1.51
N THR A 43 5.35 1.07 2.76
CA THR A 43 4.99 -0.30 3.12
C THR A 43 3.63 -0.28 3.80
N GLU A 44 2.75 -1.17 3.36
CA GLU A 44 1.38 -1.29 3.87
C GLU A 44 1.12 -2.74 4.23
N LEU A 45 0.52 -2.96 5.41
CA LEU A 45 0.04 -4.26 5.90
C LEU A 45 -1.49 -4.19 5.98
N PHE A 46 -2.17 -5.16 5.39
CA PHE A 46 -3.63 -5.23 5.43
C PHE A 46 -4.04 -6.04 6.67
N LEU A 47 -4.64 -5.34 7.65
CA LEU A 47 -5.10 -5.94 8.91
C LEU A 47 -6.36 -6.79 8.71
N PRO A 48 -6.69 -7.74 9.61
CA PRO A 48 -7.82 -8.67 9.44
C PRO A 48 -9.15 -8.02 9.06
N ALA A 49 -9.46 -6.85 9.63
CA ALA A 49 -10.71 -6.12 9.33
C ALA A 49 -10.68 -5.34 7.99
N ALA A 50 -9.55 -5.34 7.27
CA ALA A 50 -9.43 -4.64 6.00
C ALA A 50 -10.42 -5.21 4.97
N PRO A 51 -11.03 -4.35 4.12
CA PRO A 51 -11.99 -4.79 3.11
C PRO A 51 -11.47 -5.89 2.18
N LEU A 52 -10.15 -5.96 1.99
CA LEU A 52 -9.46 -7.00 1.23
C LEU A 52 -9.92 -8.41 1.59
N TYR A 53 -10.08 -8.71 2.88
CA TYR A 53 -10.45 -10.06 3.33
C TYR A 53 -11.96 -10.28 3.42
N GLN A 54 -12.75 -9.21 3.35
CA GLN A 54 -14.21 -9.29 3.37
C GLN A 54 -14.75 -9.71 2.00
N ALA A 55 -14.06 -9.32 0.91
CA ALA A 55 -14.46 -9.65 -0.45
C ALA A 55 -14.31 -11.15 -0.79
N ASP A 56 -13.21 -11.77 -0.33
CA ASP A 56 -12.88 -13.17 -0.64
C ASP A 56 -13.29 -14.17 0.47
N GLY A 57 -13.91 -13.70 1.55
CA GLY A 57 -14.25 -14.53 2.73
C GLY A 57 -13.02 -15.11 3.45
N SER A 58 -11.82 -14.73 3.05
CA SER A 58 -10.54 -15.27 3.51
C SER A 58 -9.98 -14.47 4.70
N ALA A 59 -10.83 -14.14 5.68
CA ALA A 59 -10.42 -13.41 6.87
C ALA A 59 -9.28 -14.18 7.56
N PRO A 60 -8.10 -13.56 7.77
CA PRO A 60 -7.03 -14.18 8.53
C PRO A 60 -7.52 -14.36 9.97
N ALA A 61 -7.31 -15.58 10.50
CA ALA A 61 -7.71 -15.98 11.85
C ALA A 61 -6.95 -15.21 12.94
#